data_AF-A0A917CZP9-F1
#
_entry.id   AF-A0A917CZP9-F1
#
_cell.length_a   1.000
_cell.length_b   1.000
_cell.length_c   1.000
_cell.angle_alpha   90.00
_cell.angle_beta   90.00
_cell.angle_gamma   90.00
#
_symmetry.space_group_name_H-M   'P 1'
#
loop_
_entity.id
_entity.type
_entity.pdbx_description
1 polymer ?
#
loop_
_entity_poly.entity_id
_entity_poly.type
_entity_poly.pdbx_seq_one_letter_code
_entity_poly.pdbx_strand_id
1 'polypeptide(L)' 'MEKKVFYICYRGKRLYGPLTEAEALQEWFALAGTVKELYIIEVDESTGRTKRQIGPAYRKKKK' A
#
# COMPACT_ATOMS: atom_id res chain seq x y z
N MET A 1 -21.99 -2.23 -3.23
CA MET A 1 -20.97 -2.20 -2.16
C MET A 1 -19.61 -2.16 -2.83
N GLU A 2 -18.92 -1.03 -2.83
CA GLU A 2 -17.55 -0.95 -3.33
C GLU A 2 -16.63 -1.64 -2.33
N LYS A 3 -16.03 -2.77 -2.73
CA LYS A 3 -15.00 -3.44 -1.94
C LYS A 3 -13.66 -2.78 -2.23
N LYS A 4 -13.09 -2.13 -1.22
CA LYS A 4 -11.76 -1.54 -1.27
C LYS A 4 -10.78 -2.52 -0.62
N VAL A 5 -9.71 -2.82 -1.33
CA VAL A 5 -8.63 -3.69 -0.83
C VAL A 5 -7.33 -2.91 -0.78
N PHE A 6 -6.63 -3.04 0.32
CA PHE A 6 -5.36 -2.38 0.54
C PHE A 6 -4.24 -3.39 0.38
N TYR A 7 -3.17 -2.98 -0.30
CA TYR A 7 -1.97 -3.79 -0.44
C TYR A 7 -0.78 -3.03 0.12
N ILE A 8 -0.03 -3.66 1.00
CA ILE A 8 1.26 -3.14 1.44
C ILE A 8 2.30 -3.56 0.41
N CYS A 9 3.01 -2.58 -0.10
CA CYS A 9 4.04 -2.74 -1.09
C CYS A 9 5.37 -2.23 -0.55
N TYR A 10 6.44 -2.89 -0.98
CA TYR A 10 7.81 -2.48 -0.68
C TYR A 10 8.61 -2.53 -1.97
N ARG A 11 9.27 -1.41 -2.28
CA ARG A 11 10.27 -1.35 -3.36
C ARG A 11 9.73 -1.87 -4.72
N GLY A 12 8.46 -1.61 -5.02
CA GLY A 12 7.79 -2.02 -6.25
C GLY A 12 7.12 -3.41 -6.22
N LYS A 13 7.23 -4.15 -5.11
CA LYS A 13 6.59 -5.46 -4.93
C LYS A 13 5.44 -5.39 -3.94
N ARG A 14 4.34 -6.10 -4.21
CA ARG A 14 3.25 -6.32 -3.25
C ARG A 14 3.70 -7.36 -2.23
N LEU A 15 3.76 -6.98 -0.96
CA LEU A 15 4.17 -7.87 0.13
C LEU A 15 2.96 -8.50 0.82
N TYR A 16 1.96 -7.68 1.17
CA TYR A 16 0.78 -8.09 1.91
C TYR A 16 -0.50 -7.58 1.27
N GLY A 17 -1.55 -8.38 1.29
CA GLY A 17 -2.87 -8.07 0.74
C GLY A 17 -3.57 -9.27 0.11
N PRO A 18 -4.89 -9.20 -0.12
CA PRO A 18 -5.77 -8.05 0.12
C PRO A 18 -6.11 -7.86 1.61
N LEU A 19 -5.91 -6.64 2.13
CA LEU A 19 -6.20 -6.26 3.53
C LEU A 19 -7.27 -5.17 3.60
N THR A 20 -7.87 -5.00 4.77
CA THR A 20 -8.68 -3.80 5.09
C THR A 20 -7.79 -2.58 5.36
N GLU A 21 -8.39 -1.38 5.35
CA GLU A 21 -7.66 -0.13 5.64
C GLU A 21 -6.96 -0.18 7.00
N ALA A 22 -7.69 -0.63 8.02
CA ALA A 22 -7.20 -0.71 9.40
C ALA A 22 -6.03 -1.70 9.53
N GLU A 23 -6.16 -2.89 8.95
CA GLU A 23 -5.09 -3.90 8.98
C GLU A 23 -3.84 -3.43 8.23
N ALA A 24 -4.02 -2.84 7.04
CA ALA A 24 -2.91 -2.34 6.25
C ALA A 24 -2.16 -1.21 6.96
N LEU A 25 -2.88 -0.31 7.65
CA LEU A 25 -2.28 0.76 8.45
C LEU A 25 -1.56 0.21 9.68
N GLN A 26 -2.14 -0.77 10.37
CA GLN A 26 -1.53 -1.37 11.56
C GLN A 26 -0.21 -2.07 11.21
N GLU A 27 -0.21 -2.91 10.18
CA GLU A 27 0.99 -3.57 9.67
C GLU A 27 2.02 -2.56 9.17
N TRP A 28 1.59 -1.57 8.39
CA TRP A 28 2.49 -0.53 7.91
C TRP A 28 3.11 0.25 9.06
N PHE A 29 2.36 0.58 10.11
CA PHE A 29 2.88 1.29 11.28
C PHE A 29 3.89 0.44 12.06
N ALA A 30 3.62 -0.86 12.23
CA ALA A 30 4.54 -1.80 12.85
C ALA A 30 5.85 -1.92 12.07
N LEU A 31 5.77 -1.92 10.73
CA LEU A 31 6.92 -2.07 9.85
C LEU A 31 7.64 -0.75 9.55
N ALA A 32 6.98 0.41 9.63
CA ALA A 32 7.54 1.72 9.27
C ALA A 32 8.75 2.11 10.13
N GLY A 33 8.83 1.57 11.36
CA GLY A 33 10.00 1.74 12.24
C GLY A 33 11.23 0.90 11.82
N THR A 34 11.03 -0.16 11.04
CA THR A 34 12.08 -1.15 10.71
C THR A 34 12.44 -1.15 9.22
N VAL A 35 11.45 -0.98 8.35
CA VAL A 35 11.60 -1.10 6.88
C VAL A 35 11.30 0.26 6.24
N LYS A 36 12.34 0.88 5.69
CA LYS A 36 12.22 2.12 4.91
C LYS A 36 11.50 1.83 3.59
N GLU A 37 10.83 2.82 2.99
CA GLU A 37 10.19 2.71 1.64
C GLU A 37 8.99 1.73 1.54
N LEU A 38 8.32 1.45 2.65
CA LEU A 38 7.00 0.80 2.62
C LEU A 38 5.90 1.79 2.25
N TYR A 39 5.00 1.37 1.38
CA TYR A 39 3.84 2.14 0.96
C TYR A 39 2.62 1.24 0.83
N ILE A 40 1.44 1.79 1.08
CA ILE A 40 0.17 1.10 0.90
C ILE A 40 -0.46 1.61 -0.40
N ILE A 41 -1.08 0.73 -1.17
CA ILE A 41 -1.94 1.10 -2.30
C ILE A 41 -3.37 0.69 -2.00
N GLU A 42 -4.31 1.62 -2.20
CA GLU A 42 -5.74 1.35 -2.23
C GLU A 42 -6.10 0.90 -3.64
N VAL A 43 -6.63 -0.31 -3.75
CA VAL A 43 -7.09 -0.92 -5.00
C VAL A 43 -8.58 -1.19 -4.89
N ASP A 44 -9.30 -0.85 -5.94
CA ASP A 44 -10.71 -1.17 -6.08
C ASP A 44 -10.85 -2.64 -6.51
N GLU A 45 -11.48 -3.49 -5.69
CA GLU A 45 -11.58 -4.94 -5.95
C GLU A 45 -12.38 -5.22 -7.24
N SER A 46 -13.37 -4.38 -7.57
CA SER A 46 -14.21 -4.56 -8.75
C SER A 46 -13.51 -4.22 -10.06
N THR A 47 -12.63 -3.21 -10.07
CA THR A 47 -11.96 -2.73 -11.30
C THR A 47 -10.48 -3.09 -11.37
N GLY A 48 -9.88 -3.55 -10.26
CA GLY A 48 -8.45 -3.80 -10.13
C GLY A 48 -7.58 -2.54 -10.21
N ARG A 49 -8.21 -1.34 -10.22
CA ARG A 49 -7.50 -0.06 -10.37
C ARG A 49 -7.02 0.45 -9.03
N THR A 50 -5.79 0.95 -8.99
CA THR A 50 -5.26 1.67 -7.83
C THR A 50 -5.91 3.06 -7.76
N LYS A 51 -6.70 3.30 -6.71
CA LYS A 51 -7.34 4.60 -6.45
C LYS A 51 -6.39 5.55 -5.73
N ARG A 52 -5.62 5.06 -4.75
CA ARG A 52 -4.78 5.90 -3.89
C ARG A 52 -3.50 5.19 -3.47
N GLN A 53 -2.46 5.97 -3.17
CA GLN A 53 -1.25 5.49 -2.52
C GLN A 53 -1.06 6.26 -1.20
N ILE A 54 -0.70 5.53 -0.14
CA ILE A 54 -0.44 6.05 1.20
C ILE A 54 1.00 5.67 1.56
N GLY A 55 1.78 6.62 2.10
CA GLY A 55 3.20 6.44 2.39
C GLY A 55 4.11 7.11 1.35
N PRO A 56 5.45 7.01 1.52
CA PRO A 56 6.40 7.64 0.63
C PRO A 56 6.15 7.16 -0.81
N ALA A 57 5.72 8.09 -1.66
CA ALA A 57 5.75 7.86 -3.11
C ALA A 57 7.17 7.44 -3.44
N TYR A 58 7.35 6.27 -4.06
CA TYR A 58 8.63 5.86 -4.64
C TYR A 58 9.15 7.09 -5.38
N ARG A 59 10.13 7.78 -4.80
CA ARG A 59 10.63 9.05 -5.31
C ARG A 59 11.13 8.67 -6.69
N LYS A 60 10.37 9.00 -7.74
CA LYS A 60 10.87 8.94 -9.10
C LYS A 60 12.11 9.80 -9.07
N LYS A 61 13.29 9.18 -9.02
CA LYS A 61 14.54 9.87 -9.28
C LYS A 61 14.32 10.55 -10.63
N LYS A 62 14.11 11.87 -10.61
CA LYS A 62 14.23 12.69 -11.82
C LYS A 62 15.67 12.46 -12.27
N LYS A 63 15.79 11.79 -13.41
CA LYS A 63 17.05 11.59 -14.11
C LYS A 63 17.51 12.93 -14.68
#